data_AF-D5G3K5-F1
#
_entry.id   AF-D5G3K5-F1
#
_cell.length_a   1.000
_cell.length_b   1.000
_cell.length_c   1.000
_cell.angle_alpha   90.00
_cell.angle_beta   90.00
_cell.angle_gamma   90.00
#
_symmetry.space_group_name_H-M   'P 1'
#
loop_
_entity.id
_entity.type
_entity.pdbx_description
1 polymer ?
#
loop_
_entity_poly.entity_id
_entity_poly.type
_entity_poly.pdbx_seq_one_letter_code
_entity_poly.pdbx_strand_id
1 'polypeptide(L)'
;RCSHYPNHPLWYTLCDRYGLYVVDEANIETHGMVPMNRLTDDPRWLPAMSERVTRMVQRDRNHPSVIIWSLGNESGHGANHDALYRWIKSVDPSRPVQYEGGGADTTATDIICPMYARVDEDQPFPAVPKWSIKKWLSLPGEMRPLILCEYAHAMGNSLGGFAKY
;
A
#
# COMPACT_ATOMS: atom_id res chain seq x y z
N ARG A 1 2.12 -0.85 -10.02
CA ARG A 1 1.49 -1.43 -8.80
C ARG A 1 0.48 -2.49 -9.23
N CYS A 2 0.46 -3.64 -8.58
CA CYS A 2 -0.47 -4.74 -8.83
C CYS A 2 -1.85 -4.49 -8.16
N SER A 3 -2.59 -3.44 -8.56
CA SER A 3 -3.88 -3.07 -7.93
C SER A 3 -4.98 -4.12 -8.21
N HIS A 4 -5.55 -4.84 -7.24
CA HIS A 4 -5.19 -4.93 -5.80
C HIS A 4 -4.97 -6.39 -5.38
N TYR A 5 -4.15 -7.10 -6.15
CA TYR A 5 -3.91 -8.53 -5.96
C TYR A 5 -2.66 -9.02 -6.72
N PRO A 6 -2.09 -10.19 -6.32
CA PRO A 6 -1.00 -10.79 -7.05
C PRO A 6 -1.46 -11.10 -8.48
N ASN A 7 -0.65 -10.71 -9.44
CA ASN A 7 -0.95 -10.82 -10.86
C ASN A 7 -0.72 -12.25 -11.38
N HIS A 8 -1.06 -12.45 -12.67
CA HIS A 8 -0.73 -13.67 -13.39
C HIS A 8 0.81 -13.87 -13.42
N PRO A 9 1.35 -15.09 -13.21
CA PRO A 9 2.80 -15.30 -13.06
C PRO A 9 3.68 -14.75 -14.19
N LEU A 10 3.18 -14.78 -15.43
CA LEU A 10 3.89 -14.24 -16.60
C LEU A 10 4.16 -12.72 -16.48
N TRP A 11 3.31 -11.97 -15.76
CA TRP A 11 3.46 -10.52 -15.57
C TRP A 11 4.84 -10.17 -14.99
N TYR A 12 5.22 -10.82 -13.89
CA TYR A 12 6.50 -10.57 -13.23
C TYR A 12 7.68 -10.95 -14.11
N THR A 13 7.58 -12.06 -14.84
CA THR A 13 8.61 -12.46 -15.82
C THR A 13 8.77 -11.42 -16.93
N LEU A 14 7.69 -10.77 -17.36
CA LEU A 14 7.77 -9.68 -18.33
C LEU A 14 8.40 -8.43 -17.69
N CYS A 15 7.99 -8.04 -16.48
CA CYS A 15 8.58 -6.89 -15.78
C CYS A 15 10.09 -7.07 -15.53
N ASP A 16 10.53 -8.28 -15.21
CA ASP A 16 11.95 -8.62 -15.05
C ASP A 16 12.75 -8.38 -16.33
N ARG A 17 12.17 -8.75 -17.48
CA ARG A 17 12.84 -8.69 -18.79
C ARG A 17 12.78 -7.30 -19.42
N TYR A 18 11.65 -6.63 -19.28
CA TYR A 18 11.42 -5.31 -19.89
C TYR A 18 11.87 -4.15 -18.99
N GLY A 19 12.11 -4.40 -17.70
CA GLY A 19 12.61 -3.39 -16.77
C GLY A 19 11.52 -2.45 -16.27
N LEU A 20 10.62 -2.96 -15.43
CA LEU A 20 9.64 -2.15 -14.69
C LEU A 20 9.71 -2.44 -13.19
N TYR A 21 9.62 -1.39 -12.38
CA TYR A 21 9.47 -1.54 -10.94
C TYR A 21 8.05 -1.98 -10.58
N VAL A 22 7.95 -3.03 -9.76
CA VAL A 22 6.69 -3.63 -9.34
C VAL A 22 6.52 -3.50 -7.84
N VAL A 23 5.35 -2.98 -7.45
CA VAL A 23 4.77 -3.16 -6.12
C VAL A 23 3.82 -4.34 -6.23
N ASP A 24 4.14 -5.44 -5.56
CA ASP A 24 3.30 -6.63 -5.54
C ASP A 24 2.39 -6.62 -4.30
N GLU A 25 1.09 -6.81 -4.50
CA GLU A 25 0.07 -6.46 -3.51
C GLU A 25 -0.80 -7.66 -3.16
N ALA A 26 -0.98 -7.94 -1.87
CA ALA A 26 -1.79 -9.05 -1.42
C ALA A 26 -3.27 -8.82 -1.81
N ASN A 27 -3.98 -9.91 -2.13
CA ASN A 27 -5.39 -9.85 -2.48
C ASN A 27 -6.26 -9.66 -1.22
N ILE A 28 -6.17 -8.50 -0.58
CA ILE A 28 -6.90 -8.15 0.65
C ILE A 28 -7.50 -6.76 0.45
N GLU A 29 -8.82 -6.71 0.33
CA GLU A 29 -9.57 -5.46 0.31
C GLU A 29 -10.91 -5.66 1.01
N THR A 30 -11.19 -4.84 2.03
CA THR A 30 -12.41 -4.90 2.83
C THR A 30 -13.11 -3.54 2.91
N HIS A 31 -13.05 -2.78 1.82
CA HIS A 31 -13.57 -1.40 1.73
C HIS A 31 -15.02 -1.31 2.24
N GLY A 32 -15.87 -2.29 1.89
CA GLY A 32 -17.29 -2.30 2.25
C GLY A 32 -17.62 -2.51 3.74
N MET A 33 -16.63 -2.69 4.62
CA MET A 33 -16.86 -2.88 6.06
C MET A 33 -17.04 -1.55 6.80
N VAL A 34 -17.80 -1.56 7.91
CA VAL A 34 -18.00 -0.37 8.76
C VAL A 34 -17.67 -0.70 10.22
N PRO A 35 -16.59 -0.16 10.83
CA PRO A 35 -15.50 0.56 10.17
C PRO A 35 -14.73 -0.36 9.20
N MET A 36 -13.94 0.24 8.31
CA MET A 36 -13.22 -0.47 7.24
C MET A 36 -12.28 -1.56 7.78
N ASN A 37 -11.72 -1.37 8.97
CA ASN A 37 -10.85 -2.33 9.66
C ASN A 37 -11.58 -3.43 10.44
N ARG A 38 -12.92 -3.53 10.36
CA ARG A 38 -13.71 -4.48 11.17
C ARG A 38 -13.19 -5.92 11.10
N LEU A 39 -12.72 -6.36 9.93
CA LEU A 39 -12.15 -7.70 9.76
C LEU A 39 -10.64 -7.71 10.04
N THR A 40 -9.93 -6.66 9.67
CA THR A 40 -8.47 -6.60 9.78
C THR A 40 -7.95 -6.33 11.19
N ASP A 41 -8.84 -5.97 12.11
CA ASP A 41 -8.57 -5.88 13.55
C ASP A 41 -9.14 -7.08 14.35
N ASP A 42 -9.83 -8.01 13.69
CA ASP A 42 -10.34 -9.23 14.31
C ASP A 42 -9.32 -10.37 14.19
N PRO A 43 -8.78 -10.92 15.29
CA PRO A 43 -7.78 -11.98 15.24
C PRO A 43 -8.32 -13.27 14.60
N ARG A 44 -9.64 -13.47 14.52
CA ARG A 44 -10.25 -14.61 13.82
C ARG A 44 -10.01 -14.57 12.31
N TRP A 45 -9.77 -13.39 11.73
CA TRP A 45 -9.48 -13.21 10.31
C TRP A 45 -7.98 -13.23 10.00
N LEU A 46 -7.11 -13.20 11.02
CA LEU A 46 -5.66 -13.26 10.83
C LEU A 46 -5.21 -14.48 10.02
N PRO A 47 -5.73 -15.72 10.22
CA PRO A 47 -5.33 -16.86 9.40
C PRO A 47 -5.62 -16.64 7.91
N ALA A 48 -6.81 -16.11 7.57
CA ALA A 48 -7.22 -15.87 6.19
C ALA A 48 -6.39 -14.75 5.52
N MET A 49 -6.09 -13.67 6.25
CA MET A 49 -5.21 -12.60 5.76
C MET A 49 -3.77 -13.10 5.61
N SER A 50 -3.29 -13.89 6.57
CA SER A 50 -1.96 -14.47 6.57
C SER A 50 -1.70 -15.30 5.33
N GLU A 51 -2.62 -16.19 4.94
CA GLU A 51 -2.42 -16.98 3.71
C GLU A 51 -2.27 -16.11 2.46
N ARG A 52 -2.99 -14.99 2.37
CA ARG A 52 -2.94 -14.10 1.19
C ARG A 52 -1.60 -13.37 1.10
N VAL A 53 -1.06 -12.92 2.23
CA VAL A 53 0.26 -12.27 2.27
C VAL A 53 1.39 -13.30 2.10
N THR A 54 1.37 -14.36 2.91
CA THR A 54 2.48 -15.31 2.96
C THR A 54 2.67 -16.06 1.65
N ARG A 55 1.58 -16.46 0.98
CA ARG A 55 1.65 -17.19 -0.30
C ARG A 55 2.09 -16.29 -1.45
N MET A 56 1.76 -15.00 -1.44
CA MET A 56 2.28 -14.02 -2.40
C MET A 56 3.80 -13.91 -2.28
N VAL A 57 4.30 -13.63 -1.07
CA VAL A 57 5.75 -13.49 -0.84
C VAL A 57 6.49 -14.78 -1.17
N GLN A 58 5.96 -15.94 -0.79
CA GLN A 58 6.55 -17.24 -1.14
C GLN A 58 6.67 -17.46 -2.65
N ARG A 59 5.65 -17.03 -3.42
CA ARG A 59 5.62 -17.20 -4.89
C ARG A 59 6.58 -16.24 -5.58
N ASP A 60 6.58 -14.96 -5.19
CA ASP A 60 7.11 -13.88 -6.03
C ASP A 60 8.43 -13.28 -5.55
N ARG A 61 8.94 -13.67 -4.37
CA ARG A 61 10.18 -13.11 -3.76
C ARG A 61 11.43 -13.15 -4.63
N ASN A 62 11.48 -14.03 -5.63
CA ASN A 62 12.63 -14.19 -6.51
C ASN A 62 12.57 -13.31 -7.77
N HIS A 63 11.48 -12.58 -7.99
CA HIS A 63 11.37 -11.65 -9.12
C HIS A 63 12.13 -10.34 -8.82
N PRO A 64 13.19 -10.00 -9.58
CA PRO A 64 13.93 -8.75 -9.40
C PRO A 64 13.08 -7.50 -9.70
N SER A 65 12.04 -7.62 -10.54
CA SER A 65 11.13 -6.49 -10.80
C SER A 65 10.33 -6.07 -9.58
N VAL A 66 10.02 -7.03 -8.69
CA VAL A 66 9.31 -6.74 -7.44
C VAL A 66 10.29 -6.06 -6.51
N ILE A 67 10.01 -4.81 -6.16
CA ILE A 67 10.87 -4.01 -5.27
C ILE A 67 10.20 -3.63 -3.95
N ILE A 68 8.87 -3.71 -3.88
CA ILE A 68 8.08 -3.36 -2.69
C ILE A 68 6.94 -4.38 -2.53
N TRP A 69 6.66 -4.77 -1.30
CA TRP A 69 5.46 -5.53 -0.93
C TRP A 69 4.35 -4.61 -0.47
N SER A 70 3.11 -4.88 -0.84
CA SER A 70 1.91 -4.20 -0.32
C SER A 70 1.00 -5.18 0.42
N LEU A 71 0.50 -4.79 1.59
CA LEU A 71 -0.34 -5.64 2.45
C LEU A 71 -1.78 -5.80 1.95
N GLY A 72 -2.16 -5.06 0.90
CA GLY A 72 -3.51 -5.01 0.37
C GLY A 72 -3.93 -3.56 0.11
N ASN A 73 -5.24 -3.34 0.03
CA ASN A 73 -5.83 -2.04 -0.28
C ASN A 73 -7.04 -1.79 0.63
N GLU A 74 -7.37 -0.50 0.87
CA GLU A 74 -8.61 -0.01 1.50
C GLU A 74 -9.29 -0.98 2.50
N SER A 75 -8.53 -1.42 3.52
CA SER A 75 -9.00 -2.35 4.55
C SER A 75 -8.84 -1.78 5.97
N GLY A 76 -8.81 -0.44 6.08
CA GLY A 76 -8.46 0.30 7.29
C GLY A 76 -7.09 -0.08 7.87
N HIS A 77 -6.79 0.27 9.11
CA HIS A 77 -5.62 -0.26 9.83
C HIS A 77 -6.09 -1.05 11.05
N GLY A 78 -5.44 -2.18 11.31
CA GLY A 78 -5.84 -3.13 12.35
C GLY A 78 -4.68 -4.06 12.67
N ALA A 79 -4.72 -4.71 13.83
CA ALA A 79 -3.61 -5.48 14.37
C ALA A 79 -3.09 -6.59 13.44
N ASN A 80 -3.94 -7.14 12.57
CA ASN A 80 -3.51 -8.16 11.61
C ASN A 80 -2.53 -7.58 10.57
N HIS A 81 -2.65 -6.29 10.22
CA HIS A 81 -1.68 -5.63 9.33
C HIS A 81 -0.31 -5.50 9.98
N ASP A 82 -0.23 -5.10 11.26
CA ASP A 82 1.05 -4.98 11.96
C ASP A 82 1.75 -6.35 12.09
N ALA A 83 0.98 -7.40 12.37
CA ALA A 83 1.49 -8.77 12.42
C ALA A 83 2.08 -9.22 11.08
N LEU A 84 1.36 -8.96 9.97
CA LEU A 84 1.78 -9.37 8.64
C LEU A 84 2.90 -8.49 8.08
N TYR A 85 2.90 -7.19 8.36
CA TYR A 85 4.05 -6.31 8.14
C TYR A 85 5.29 -6.91 8.78
N ARG A 86 5.23 -7.22 10.09
CA ARG A 86 6.39 -7.75 10.80
C ARG A 86 6.84 -9.10 10.26
N TRP A 87 5.91 -9.96 9.86
CA TRP A 87 6.21 -11.23 9.20
C TRP A 87 6.98 -11.02 7.89
N ILE A 88 6.53 -10.13 7.00
CA ILE A 88 7.25 -9.85 5.74
C ILE A 88 8.66 -9.34 6.05
N LYS A 89 8.79 -8.34 6.94
CA LYS A 89 10.11 -7.82 7.34
C LYS A 89 11.03 -8.88 7.93
N SER A 90 10.48 -9.95 8.52
CA SER A 90 11.26 -11.07 9.05
C SER A 90 11.70 -12.08 7.99
N VAL A 91 10.88 -12.30 6.97
CA VAL A 91 11.08 -13.38 5.97
C VAL A 91 11.78 -12.89 4.71
N ASP A 92 11.55 -11.62 4.35
CA ASP A 92 12.20 -10.94 3.24
C ASP A 92 12.66 -9.53 3.67
N PRO A 93 13.84 -9.40 4.28
CA PRO A 93 14.38 -8.09 4.65
C PRO A 93 14.89 -7.28 3.45
N SER A 94 14.86 -7.83 2.23
CA SER A 94 15.43 -7.16 1.05
C SER A 94 14.54 -6.07 0.46
N ARG A 95 13.25 -6.03 0.83
CA ARG A 95 12.25 -5.11 0.27
C ARG A 95 11.54 -4.29 1.34
N PRO A 96 11.21 -3.01 1.06
CA PRO A 96 10.25 -2.26 1.85
C PRO A 96 8.84 -2.88 1.77
N VAL A 97 8.03 -2.59 2.79
CA VAL A 97 6.60 -2.93 2.83
C VAL A 97 5.80 -1.62 2.89
N GLN A 98 4.80 -1.48 2.04
CA GLN A 98 3.87 -0.35 2.08
C GLN A 98 2.44 -0.81 2.38
N TYR A 99 1.64 0.06 2.98
CA TYR A 99 0.20 -0.14 3.13
C TYR A 99 -0.50 1.19 3.44
N GLU A 100 -1.51 1.55 2.64
CA GLU A 100 -2.17 2.87 2.74
C GLU A 100 -3.23 2.92 3.86
N GLY A 101 -3.86 1.78 4.18
CA GLY A 101 -5.06 1.76 5.00
C GLY A 101 -4.87 2.42 6.37
N GLY A 102 -5.88 3.16 6.80
CA GLY A 102 -5.91 3.79 8.12
C GLY A 102 -5.09 5.08 8.26
N GLY A 103 -4.74 5.74 7.16
CA GLY A 103 -4.14 7.08 7.19
C GLY A 103 -2.87 7.24 6.35
N ALA A 104 -2.42 6.19 5.66
CA ALA A 104 -1.27 6.17 4.77
C ALA A 104 0.12 6.31 5.40
N ASP A 105 0.20 6.49 6.72
CA ASP A 105 1.44 6.70 7.47
C ASP A 105 1.48 5.90 8.79
N THR A 106 0.72 4.80 8.87
CA THR A 106 0.63 3.93 10.06
C THR A 106 1.94 3.17 10.35
N THR A 107 1.96 2.37 11.42
CA THR A 107 3.08 1.49 11.77
C THR A 107 3.28 0.32 10.80
N ALA A 108 2.30 0.03 9.95
CA ALA A 108 2.35 -1.06 8.97
C ALA A 108 2.90 -0.65 7.60
N THR A 109 3.57 0.52 7.51
CA THR A 109 4.17 1.01 6.26
C THR A 109 5.55 1.64 6.46
N ASP A 110 6.50 1.24 5.61
CA ASP A 110 7.84 1.85 5.49
C ASP A 110 7.81 3.16 4.67
N ILE A 111 6.74 3.39 3.89
CA ILE A 111 6.58 4.48 2.92
C ILE A 111 5.26 5.18 3.20
N ILE A 112 5.26 6.51 3.29
CA ILE A 112 4.00 7.28 3.32
C ILE A 112 3.36 7.13 1.94
N CYS A 113 2.22 6.45 1.86
CA CYS A 113 1.71 5.98 0.57
C CYS A 113 0.24 6.35 0.31
N PRO A 114 -0.14 7.64 0.42
CA PRO A 114 -1.52 8.06 0.33
C PRO A 114 -2.09 7.85 -1.07
N MET A 115 -3.39 7.63 -1.13
CA MET A 115 -4.15 7.82 -2.35
C MET A 115 -4.78 9.22 -2.40
N TYR A 116 -4.62 9.92 -3.51
CA TYR A 116 -5.31 11.19 -3.85
C TYR A 116 -5.06 12.37 -2.89
N ALA A 117 -3.95 12.35 -2.15
CA ALA A 117 -3.43 13.54 -1.48
C ALA A 117 -2.99 14.58 -2.53
N ARG A 118 -3.35 15.86 -2.34
CA ARG A 118 -3.03 16.93 -3.30
C ARG A 118 -1.62 17.47 -3.08
N VAL A 119 -1.10 18.20 -4.06
CA VAL A 119 0.26 18.75 -3.98
C VAL A 119 0.38 19.80 -2.88
N ASP A 120 -0.50 20.81 -2.89
CA ASP A 120 -0.39 22.01 -2.03
C ASP A 120 -1.63 22.23 -1.13
N GLU A 121 -2.64 21.37 -1.20
CA GLU A 121 -3.91 21.54 -0.49
C GLU A 121 -4.17 20.38 0.46
N ASP A 122 -4.46 20.71 1.72
CA ASP A 122 -4.84 19.75 2.75
C ASP A 122 -6.31 19.32 2.61
N GLN A 123 -6.58 18.05 2.88
CA GLN A 123 -7.92 17.49 3.00
C GLN A 123 -8.05 16.85 4.41
N PRO A 124 -8.37 17.64 5.45
CA PRO A 124 -8.27 17.24 6.85
C PRO A 124 -9.48 16.41 7.30
N PHE A 125 -9.69 15.25 6.68
CA PHE A 125 -10.73 14.31 7.10
C PHE A 125 -10.48 13.83 8.55
N PRO A 126 -11.53 13.66 9.37
CA PRO A 126 -11.37 13.08 10.70
C PRO A 126 -10.72 11.70 10.65
N ALA A 127 -9.81 11.43 11.60
CA ALA A 127 -9.02 10.20 11.73
C ALA A 127 -8.01 9.90 10.61
N VAL A 128 -8.35 10.13 9.34
CA VAL A 128 -7.52 9.79 8.17
C VAL A 128 -7.29 11.01 7.26
N PRO A 129 -6.65 12.09 7.75
CA PRO A 129 -6.41 13.28 6.96
C PRO A 129 -5.49 12.98 5.77
N LYS A 130 -5.73 13.63 4.63
CA LYS A 130 -4.85 13.58 3.47
C LYS A 130 -4.21 14.95 3.32
N TRP A 131 -3.03 15.10 3.91
CA TRP A 131 -2.27 16.35 3.86
C TRP A 131 -1.74 16.64 2.44
N SER A 132 -1.41 17.91 2.18
CA SER A 132 -0.52 18.27 1.08
C SER A 132 0.73 17.40 1.15
N ILE A 133 1.14 16.79 0.02
CA ILE A 133 2.30 15.87 0.02
C ILE A 133 3.59 16.57 0.45
N LYS A 134 3.74 17.87 0.18
CA LYS A 134 4.87 18.68 0.63
C LYS A 134 4.85 18.87 2.15
N LYS A 135 3.67 19.16 2.71
CA LYS A 135 3.48 19.32 4.16
C LYS A 135 3.69 17.99 4.89
N TRP A 136 3.16 16.89 4.35
CA TRP A 136 3.19 15.57 5.01
C TRP A 136 4.62 15.14 5.34
N LEU A 137 5.56 15.32 4.40
CA LEU A 137 6.98 15.03 4.58
C LEU A 137 7.65 15.84 5.71
N SER A 138 7.06 16.97 6.09
CA SER A 138 7.60 17.90 7.11
C SER A 138 6.84 17.86 8.43
N LEU A 139 5.90 16.93 8.60
CA LEU A 139 5.21 16.77 9.88
C LEU A 139 6.22 16.37 10.98
N PRO A 140 6.03 16.84 12.24
CA PRO A 140 6.98 16.58 13.31
C PRO A 140 7.26 15.09 13.51
N GLY A 141 8.52 14.69 13.36
CA GLY A 141 8.98 13.31 13.56
C GLY A 141 8.88 12.41 12.34
N GLU A 142 8.34 12.88 11.22
CA GLU A 142 8.26 12.10 9.98
C GLU A 142 9.61 12.10 9.24
N MET A 143 10.05 10.91 8.81
CA MET A 143 11.34 10.69 8.15
C MET A 143 11.24 9.74 6.95
N ARG A 144 10.07 9.12 6.73
CA ARG A 144 9.83 8.16 5.65
C ARG A 144 9.71 8.87 4.30
N PRO A 145 10.07 8.20 3.20
CA PRO A 145 9.75 8.69 1.87
C PRO A 145 8.23 8.69 1.64
N LEU A 146 7.76 9.54 0.71
CA LEU A 146 6.36 9.59 0.29
C LEU A 146 6.24 9.23 -1.19
N ILE A 147 5.43 8.21 -1.50
CA ILE A 147 5.09 7.79 -2.86
C ILE A 147 3.59 7.51 -2.89
N LEU A 148 2.81 8.31 -3.62
CA LEU A 148 1.36 8.11 -3.70
C LEU A 148 1.06 6.73 -4.32
N CYS A 149 0.31 5.88 -3.62
CA CYS A 149 -0.10 4.58 -4.17
C CYS A 149 -1.09 4.77 -5.33
N GLU A 150 -1.83 5.89 -5.32
CA GLU A 150 -2.75 6.35 -6.36
C GLU A 150 -2.79 7.89 -6.37
N TYR A 151 -2.80 8.48 -7.55
CA TYR A 151 -3.01 9.92 -7.75
C TYR A 151 -3.53 10.17 -9.17
N ALA A 152 -3.94 11.41 -9.47
CA ALA A 152 -4.37 11.82 -10.81
C ALA A 152 -5.43 10.88 -11.43
N HIS A 153 -6.52 10.66 -10.71
CA HIS A 153 -7.62 9.76 -11.12
C HIS A 153 -8.10 10.05 -12.56
N ALA A 154 -7.92 9.09 -13.46
CA ALA A 154 -8.03 9.28 -14.92
C ALA A 154 -9.41 8.95 -15.52
N MET A 155 -10.49 9.18 -14.77
CA MET A 155 -11.86 8.87 -15.23
C MET A 155 -12.40 9.95 -16.18
N GLY A 156 -12.60 9.60 -17.46
CA GLY A 156 -13.21 10.49 -18.46
C GLY A 156 -12.30 11.66 -18.85
N ASN A 157 -12.88 12.86 -19.02
CA ASN A 157 -12.11 14.08 -19.26
C ASN A 157 -11.50 14.57 -17.94
N SER A 158 -10.31 14.05 -17.61
CA SER A 158 -9.62 14.27 -16.33
C SER A 158 -8.16 14.73 -16.55
N LEU A 159 -7.23 14.41 -15.64
CA LEU A 159 -5.80 14.76 -15.66
C LEU A 159 -5.49 16.27 -15.59
N GLY A 160 -6.49 17.12 -15.37
CA GLY A 160 -6.28 18.52 -15.04
C GLY A 160 -5.37 18.66 -13.81
N GLY A 161 -4.30 19.45 -13.94
CA GLY A 161 -3.33 19.67 -12.86
C GLY A 161 -2.25 18.59 -12.71
N PHE A 162 -2.16 17.60 -13.62
CA PHE A 162 -1.12 16.57 -13.58
C PHE A 162 0.30 17.14 -13.50
N ALA A 163 0.59 18.21 -14.25
CA ALA A 163 1.90 18.88 -14.26
C ALA A 163 2.32 19.52 -12.91
N LYS A 164 1.41 19.60 -11.93
CA LYS A 164 1.73 20.11 -10.60
C LYS A 164 2.34 19.04 -9.70
N TYR A 165 2.00 17.77 -9.93
CA TYR A 165 2.60 16.62 -9.25
C TYR A 165 4.00 16.37 -9.82
#